data_AF-A0A1W1VU31-F1
#
_entry.id   AF-A0A1W1VU31-F1
#
_cell.length_a   1.000
_cell.length_b   1.000
_cell.length_c   1.000
_cell.angle_alpha   90.00
_cell.angle_beta   90.00
_cell.angle_gamma   90.00
#
_symmetry.space_group_name_H-M   'P 1'
#
loop_
_entity.id
_entity.type
_entity.pdbx_description
1 polymer ?
#
loop_
_entity_poly.entity_id
_entity_poly.type
_entity_poly.pdbx_seq_one_letter_code
_entity_poly.pdbx_strand_id
1 'polypeptide(L)'
;MVNRQIGRGEVGRSFRGAAVMNLNLNLAELSLDELKALSAAVAEEIKRRLRVGEGIEIVLETDGWYDPRKNGGAYVAIVRDRPGGGVEREFVDPVQKVYDSKRRKYRAKWVFRALPGTRIEARIRSGSWRNEHRDYYVVGPDGLREASQGEVLGL
;
A
#
# COMPACT_ATOMS: atom_id res chain seq x y z
N MET A 1 -37.61 51.53 9.67
CA MET A 1 -37.57 50.85 10.98
C MET A 1 -38.36 49.56 10.86
N VAL A 2 -37.73 48.41 11.10
CA VAL A 2 -38.11 47.31 12.02
C VAL A 2 -37.16 46.15 11.73
N ASN A 3 -36.47 45.73 12.78
CA ASN A 3 -35.53 44.63 12.84
C ASN A 3 -36.30 43.32 13.14
N ARG A 4 -35.96 42.18 12.51
CA ARG A 4 -36.24 40.86 13.11
C ARG A 4 -35.33 39.77 12.52
N GLN A 5 -34.65 39.07 13.43
CA GLN A 5 -33.78 37.90 13.25
C GLN A 5 -34.57 36.62 12.87
N ILE A 6 -33.80 35.52 12.78
CA ILE A 6 -34.14 34.06 12.77
C ILE A 6 -34.05 33.46 11.35
N GLY A 7 -33.31 32.39 11.06
CA GLY A 7 -32.61 31.43 11.90
C GLY A 7 -31.72 30.48 11.08
N ARG A 8 -30.90 29.74 11.81
CA ARG A 8 -29.93 28.72 11.37
C ARG A 8 -30.62 27.55 10.65
N GLY A 9 -29.95 27.02 9.63
CA GLY A 9 -30.19 25.68 9.09
C GLY A 9 -28.86 24.95 8.93
N GLU A 10 -28.43 24.27 9.99
CA GLU A 10 -27.32 23.33 9.97
C GLU A 10 -27.67 22.13 9.07
N VAL A 11 -26.81 21.78 8.12
CA VAL A 11 -26.77 20.44 7.56
C VAL A 11 -25.44 19.83 7.96
N GLY A 12 -25.45 19.22 9.14
CA GLY A 12 -24.37 18.39 9.62
C GLY A 12 -24.25 17.13 8.76
N ARG A 13 -23.10 16.95 8.12
CA ARG A 13 -22.54 15.62 7.90
C ARG A 13 -21.19 15.55 8.61
N SER A 14 -21.27 15.04 9.83
CA SER A 14 -20.14 14.57 10.62
C SER A 14 -19.44 13.44 9.88
N PHE A 15 -18.33 13.75 9.21
CA PHE A 15 -17.27 12.78 8.98
C PHE A 15 -16.31 12.86 10.16
N ARG A 16 -16.35 11.86 11.04
CA ARG A 16 -15.31 11.60 12.03
C ARG A 16 -14.05 11.16 11.29
N GLY A 17 -13.27 12.13 10.81
CA GLY A 17 -11.88 11.95 10.39
C GLY A 17 -10.97 12.49 11.49
N ALA A 18 -9.82 11.84 11.69
CA ALA A 18 -8.83 12.09 12.74
C ALA A 18 -8.68 13.56 13.16
N ALA A 19 -8.53 13.80 14.47
CA ALA A 19 -8.22 15.11 15.03
C ALA A 19 -7.04 15.74 14.27
N VAL A 20 -7.33 16.73 13.42
CA VAL A 20 -6.30 17.61 12.90
C VAL A 20 -5.86 18.44 14.10
N MET A 21 -4.73 18.05 14.71
CA MET A 21 -4.09 18.88 15.71
C MET A 21 -3.72 20.20 15.03
N ASN A 22 -4.48 21.26 15.29
CA ASN A 22 -4.08 22.62 14.92
C ASN A 22 -2.92 23.01 15.84
N LEU A 23 -1.69 22.75 15.37
CA LEU A 23 -0.49 23.31 15.97
C LEU A 23 -0.44 24.79 15.59
N ASN A 24 -0.73 25.68 16.54
CA ASN A 24 -0.49 27.11 16.39
C ASN A 24 1.04 27.34 16.42
N LEU A 25 1.68 27.22 15.26
CA LEU A 25 3.09 27.52 15.08
C LEU A 25 3.27 29.04 14.97
N ASN A 26 3.87 29.66 16.00
CA ASN A 26 4.22 31.08 15.95
C ASN A 26 5.55 31.28 15.21
N LEU A 27 5.49 31.43 13.89
CA LEU A 27 6.67 31.58 13.04
C LEU A 27 7.51 32.82 13.36
N ALA A 28 6.93 33.82 14.03
CA ALA A 28 7.59 35.07 14.36
C ALA A 28 8.62 34.96 15.49
N GLU A 29 8.55 33.91 16.31
CA GLU A 29 9.44 33.69 17.47
C GLU A 29 10.60 32.74 17.16
N LEU A 30 10.60 32.09 15.99
CA LEU A 30 11.65 31.16 15.59
C LEU A 30 12.90 31.92 15.14
N SER A 31 14.07 31.46 15.61
CA SER A 31 15.35 31.90 15.11
C SER A 31 15.53 31.53 13.63
N LEU A 32 16.47 32.20 12.95
CA LEU A 32 16.77 31.93 11.55
C LEU A 32 17.16 30.46 11.31
N ASP A 33 17.86 29.82 12.25
CA ASP A 33 18.27 28.43 12.11
C ASP A 33 17.13 27.45 12.36
N GLU A 34 16.22 27.77 13.28
CA GLU A 34 14.98 27.00 13.48
C GLU A 34 14.04 27.12 12.26
N LEU A 35 13.96 28.30 11.65
CA LEU A 35 13.20 28.51 10.41
C LEU A 35 13.79 27.69 9.25
N LYS A 36 15.11 27.61 9.12
CA LYS A 36 15.77 26.75 8.12
C LYS A 36 15.47 25.28 8.39
N ALA A 37 15.60 24.82 9.63
CA ALA A 37 15.32 23.44 10.02
C ALA A 37 13.86 23.06 9.73
N LEU A 38 12.92 23.94 10.08
CA LEU A 38 11.50 23.75 9.78
C LEU A 38 11.23 23.70 8.28
N SER A 39 11.86 24.60 7.50
CA SER A 39 11.69 24.61 6.04
C SER A 39 12.16 23.30 5.39
N ALA A 40 13.28 22.74 5.87
CA ALA A 40 13.81 21.47 5.41
C ALA A 40 12.87 20.31 5.78
N ALA A 41 12.38 20.29 7.03
CA ALA A 41 11.42 19.28 7.50
C ALA A 41 10.11 19.31 6.70
N VAL A 42 9.58 20.50 6.42
CA VAL A 42 8.37 20.68 5.59
C VAL A 42 8.62 20.24 4.15
N ALA A 43 9.78 20.56 3.57
CA ALA A 43 10.13 20.11 2.23
C ALA A 43 10.21 18.58 2.12
N GLU A 44 10.79 17.91 3.12
CA GLU A 44 10.81 16.44 3.17
C GLU A 44 9.42 15.84 3.40
N GLU A 45 8.58 16.46 4.22
CA GLU A 45 7.17 16.07 4.39
C GLU A 45 6.38 16.20 3.08
N ILE A 46 6.57 17.29 2.34
CA ILE A 46 5.94 17.50 1.03
C ILE A 46 6.41 16.43 0.05
N LYS A 47 7.72 16.15 -0.03
CA LYS A 47 8.25 15.07 -0.87
C LYS A 47 7.67 13.71 -0.47
N ARG A 48 7.56 13.42 0.84
CA ARG A 48 6.93 12.19 1.33
C ARG A 48 5.49 12.08 0.84
N ARG A 49 4.70 13.15 0.95
CA ARG A 49 3.30 13.20 0.49
C ARG A 49 3.17 13.10 -1.04
N LEU A 50 4.08 13.69 -1.79
CA LEU A 50 4.10 13.60 -3.27
C LEU A 50 4.49 12.20 -3.75
N ARG A 51 5.47 11.54 -3.11
CA ARG A 51 5.83 10.14 -3.40
C ARG A 51 4.66 9.17 -3.21
N VAL A 52 3.77 9.46 -2.25
CA VAL A 52 2.54 8.66 -2.06
C VAL A 52 1.65 8.69 -3.30
N GLY A 53 1.66 9.76 -4.10
CA GLY A 53 0.83 9.90 -5.31
C GLY A 53 1.42 9.25 -6.58
N GLU A 54 2.74 9.06 -6.66
CA GLU A 54 3.39 8.49 -7.86
C GLU A 54 3.53 6.96 -7.81
N GLY A 55 3.22 6.35 -6.67
CA GLY A 55 3.43 4.91 -6.42
C GLY A 55 4.90 4.55 -6.34
N ILE A 56 5.19 3.43 -5.69
CA ILE A 56 6.54 2.91 -5.47
C ILE A 56 6.71 1.69 -6.35
N GLU A 57 7.89 1.53 -6.95
CA GLU A 57 8.23 0.32 -7.68
C GLU A 57 8.38 -0.86 -6.72
N ILE A 58 7.60 -1.91 -6.97
CA ILE A 58 7.60 -3.15 -6.22
C ILE A 58 8.27 -4.22 -7.07
N VAL A 59 9.20 -4.94 -6.46
CA VAL A 59 9.89 -6.08 -7.07
C VAL A 59 9.60 -7.31 -6.23
N LEU A 60 9.00 -8.33 -6.84
CA LEU A 60 8.77 -9.64 -6.24
C LEU A 60 9.34 -10.71 -7.16
N GLU A 61 9.93 -11.75 -6.58
CA GLU A 61 10.47 -12.87 -7.32
C GLU A 61 10.23 -14.19 -6.59
N THR A 62 10.17 -15.26 -7.37
CA THR A 62 10.10 -16.61 -6.81
C THR A 62 11.36 -16.96 -6.02
N ASP A 63 11.20 -17.71 -4.94
CA ASP A 63 12.33 -18.28 -4.20
C ASP A 63 13.06 -19.34 -5.05
N GLY A 64 14.17 -18.92 -5.67
CA GLY A 64 14.99 -19.76 -6.52
C GLY A 64 14.20 -20.41 -7.67
N TRP A 65 14.40 -21.72 -7.85
CA TRP A 65 13.66 -22.52 -8.84
C TRP A 65 12.36 -23.05 -8.25
N TYR A 66 11.28 -22.34 -8.51
CA TYR A 66 9.92 -22.63 -8.05
C TYR A 66 9.34 -23.86 -8.75
N ASP A 67 8.74 -24.77 -7.98
CA ASP A 67 8.09 -25.98 -8.48
C ASP A 67 6.56 -25.82 -8.42
N PRO A 68 5.89 -25.54 -9.56
CA PRO A 68 4.45 -25.32 -9.58
C PRO A 68 3.63 -26.57 -9.23
N ARG A 69 4.25 -27.76 -9.20
CA ARG A 69 3.57 -29.00 -8.84
C ARG A 69 3.38 -29.15 -7.34
N LYS A 70 4.12 -28.40 -6.52
CA LYS A 70 4.03 -28.45 -5.06
C LYS A 70 3.00 -27.47 -4.51
N ASN A 71 2.93 -26.26 -5.05
CA ASN A 71 2.12 -25.20 -4.46
C ASN A 71 1.24 -24.50 -5.51
N GLY A 72 0.99 -25.11 -6.67
CA GLY A 72 0.38 -24.41 -7.81
C GLY A 72 1.29 -23.35 -8.43
N GLY A 73 0.87 -22.70 -9.51
CA GLY A 73 1.67 -21.68 -10.19
C GLY A 73 1.91 -20.42 -9.35
N ALA A 74 3.15 -19.98 -9.21
CA ALA A 74 3.47 -18.70 -8.61
C ALA A 74 2.72 -17.53 -9.26
N TYR A 75 2.24 -16.60 -8.44
CA TYR A 75 1.49 -15.42 -8.87
C TYR A 75 1.71 -14.24 -7.92
N VAL A 76 1.36 -13.05 -8.39
CA VAL A 76 1.21 -11.83 -7.59
C VAL A 76 -0.14 -11.21 -7.95
N ALA A 77 -0.92 -10.82 -6.95
CA ALA A 77 -2.20 -10.17 -7.13
C ALA A 77 -2.35 -8.97 -6.20
N ILE A 78 -2.88 -7.86 -6.74
CA ILE A 78 -3.34 -6.72 -5.95
C ILE A 78 -4.74 -7.04 -5.42
N VAL A 79 -4.93 -6.86 -4.12
CA VAL A 79 -6.18 -7.14 -3.43
C VAL A 79 -6.95 -5.83 -3.21
N ARG A 80 -8.20 -5.80 -3.65
CA ARG A 80 -9.13 -4.70 -3.40
C ARG A 80 -10.42 -5.20 -2.77
N ASP A 81 -11.10 -4.33 -2.05
CA ASP A 81 -12.43 -4.65 -1.53
C ASP A 81 -13.44 -4.57 -2.66
N ARG A 82 -14.31 -5.57 -2.75
CA ARG A 82 -15.40 -5.56 -3.70
C ARG A 82 -16.59 -4.79 -3.12
N PRO A 83 -17.27 -3.94 -3.90
CA PRO A 83 -18.58 -3.41 -3.50
C PRO A 83 -19.56 -4.54 -3.19
N GLY A 84 -20.11 -4.55 -1.97
CA GLY A 84 -21.01 -5.63 -1.51
C GLY A 84 -20.32 -6.74 -0.71
N GLY A 85 -19.02 -6.63 -0.43
CA GLY A 85 -18.29 -7.50 0.48
C GLY A 85 -17.36 -8.51 -0.20
N GLY A 86 -16.37 -8.97 0.55
CA GLY A 86 -15.27 -9.80 0.06
C GLY A 86 -14.21 -9.00 -0.69
N VAL A 87 -13.30 -9.72 -1.34
CA VAL A 87 -12.16 -9.13 -2.05
C VAL A 87 -12.12 -9.55 -3.51
N GLU A 88 -11.61 -8.66 -4.35
CA GLU A 88 -11.19 -8.95 -5.72
C GLU A 88 -9.66 -8.99 -5.82
N ARG A 89 -9.17 -9.79 -6.77
CA ARG A 89 -7.75 -9.97 -7.05
C ARG A 89 -7.48 -9.53 -8.48
N GLU A 90 -6.66 -8.50 -8.65
CA GLU A 90 -6.10 -8.09 -9.93
C GLU A 90 -4.73 -8.75 -10.09
N PHE A 91 -4.60 -9.71 -10.99
CA PHE A 91 -3.36 -10.44 -11.20
C PHE A 91 -2.37 -9.61 -12.00
N VAL A 92 -1.12 -9.58 -11.55
CA VAL A 92 -0.02 -8.90 -12.23
C VAL A 92 0.77 -9.93 -13.02
N ASP A 93 1.04 -9.63 -14.29
CA ASP A 93 1.87 -10.50 -15.13
C ASP A 93 3.36 -10.37 -14.77
N PRO A 94 4.12 -11.48 -14.79
CA PRO A 94 5.56 -11.42 -14.55
C PRO A 94 6.27 -10.75 -15.74
N VAL A 95 7.18 -9.82 -15.44
CA VAL A 95 8.05 -9.19 -16.45
C VAL A 95 9.13 -10.16 -16.95
N GLN A 96 9.43 -11.20 -16.18
CA GLN A 96 10.38 -12.23 -16.55
C GLN A 96 9.92 -13.60 -16.05
N LYS A 97 10.03 -14.62 -16.91
CA LYS A 97 9.81 -16.02 -16.54
C LYS A 97 10.80 -16.92 -17.27
N VAL A 98 11.60 -17.68 -16.53
CA VAL A 98 12.59 -18.62 -17.07
C VAL A 98 12.23 -20.03 -16.64
N TYR A 99 11.94 -20.91 -17.59
CA TYR A 99 11.52 -22.28 -17.33
C TYR A 99 12.64 -23.29 -17.61
N ASP A 100 12.91 -24.16 -16.64
CA ASP A 100 13.76 -25.34 -16.79
C ASP A 100 12.86 -26.56 -17.04
N SER A 101 12.83 -27.01 -18.29
CA SER A 101 12.00 -28.14 -18.72
C SER A 101 12.43 -29.48 -18.11
N LYS A 102 13.72 -29.68 -17.84
CA LYS A 102 14.24 -30.92 -17.24
C LYS A 102 13.79 -31.05 -15.79
N ARG A 103 13.89 -29.96 -15.03
CA ARG A 103 13.46 -29.93 -13.61
C ARG A 103 11.97 -29.68 -13.45
N ARG A 104 11.30 -29.21 -14.52
CA ARG A 104 9.90 -28.75 -14.52
C ARG A 104 9.66 -27.63 -13.50
N LYS A 105 10.62 -26.71 -13.41
CA LYS A 105 10.64 -25.58 -12.47
C LYS A 105 10.82 -24.28 -13.22
N TYR A 106 10.48 -23.16 -12.61
CA TYR A 106 10.79 -21.85 -13.18
C TYR A 106 11.25 -20.84 -12.14
N ARG A 107 11.85 -19.76 -12.63
CA ARG A 107 11.96 -18.50 -11.89
C ARG A 107 11.04 -17.48 -12.52
N ALA A 108 10.39 -16.65 -11.72
CA ALA A 108 9.58 -15.54 -12.21
C ALA A 108 9.84 -14.28 -11.39
N LYS A 109 9.75 -13.13 -12.06
CA LYS A 109 9.92 -11.81 -11.48
C LYS A 109 8.74 -10.93 -11.90
N TRP A 110 8.20 -10.19 -10.94
CA TRP A 110 7.19 -9.16 -11.11
C TRP A 110 7.79 -7.81 -10.77
N VAL A 111 7.55 -6.83 -11.63
CA VAL A 111 7.92 -5.43 -11.40
C VAL A 111 6.71 -4.58 -11.78
N PHE A 112 6.19 -3.81 -10.82
CA PHE A 112 5.03 -2.95 -11.02
C PHE A 112 5.05 -1.80 -10.02
N ARG A 113 4.38 -0.69 -10.36
CA ARG A 113 4.20 0.43 -9.41
C ARG A 113 2.91 0.26 -8.62
N ALA A 114 2.96 0.52 -7.33
CA ALA A 114 1.80 0.47 -6.44
C ALA A 114 1.84 1.60 -5.42
N LEU A 115 0.67 2.14 -5.06
CA LEU A 115 0.57 3.21 -4.07
C LEU A 115 0.75 2.67 -2.65
N PRO A 116 1.31 3.47 -1.71
CA PRO A 116 1.24 3.13 -0.29
C PRO A 116 -0.20 2.81 0.14
N GLY A 117 -0.36 1.74 0.94
CA GLY A 117 -1.63 1.15 1.33
C GLY A 117 -2.13 0.04 0.39
N THR A 118 -1.50 -0.17 -0.78
CA THR A 118 -1.87 -1.27 -1.68
C THR A 118 -1.64 -2.61 -0.98
N ARG A 119 -2.66 -3.47 -0.95
CA ARG A 119 -2.62 -4.81 -0.39
C ARG A 119 -2.27 -5.82 -1.47
N ILE A 120 -1.35 -6.73 -1.18
CA ILE A 120 -0.83 -7.71 -2.15
C ILE A 120 -0.91 -9.11 -1.55
N GLU A 121 -1.44 -10.04 -2.33
CA GLU A 121 -1.35 -11.47 -2.09
C GLU A 121 -0.41 -12.06 -3.14
N ALA A 122 0.55 -12.86 -2.70
CA ALA A 122 1.50 -13.51 -3.58
C ALA A 122 1.66 -14.98 -3.23
N ARG A 123 2.09 -15.74 -4.24
CA ARG A 123 2.56 -17.10 -4.08
C ARG A 123 3.90 -17.19 -4.77
N ILE A 124 4.96 -16.93 -4.03
CA ILE A 124 6.31 -16.82 -4.59
C ILE A 124 7.33 -17.67 -3.83
N ARG A 125 7.06 -17.99 -2.57
CA ARG A 125 7.85 -18.94 -1.80
C ARG A 125 7.51 -20.38 -2.13
N SER A 126 8.52 -21.23 -2.14
CA SER A 126 8.35 -22.64 -2.44
C SER A 126 7.61 -23.34 -1.30
N GLY A 127 6.40 -23.84 -1.59
CA GLY A 127 5.53 -24.51 -0.61
C GLY A 127 5.67 -26.03 -0.61
N SER A 128 4.90 -26.67 0.27
CA SER A 128 4.70 -28.12 0.30
C SER A 128 3.37 -28.48 -0.34
N TRP A 129 3.28 -29.66 -0.95
CA TRP A 129 2.02 -30.17 -1.52
C TRP A 129 0.88 -30.29 -0.52
N ARG A 130 1.18 -30.28 0.78
CA ARG A 130 0.20 -30.33 1.86
C ARG A 130 -0.37 -28.97 2.25
N ASN A 131 0.40 -27.90 2.07
CA ASN A 131 0.05 -26.58 2.58
C ASN A 131 0.22 -25.54 1.47
N GLU A 132 -0.90 -24.93 1.09
CA GLU A 132 -0.88 -23.81 0.16
C GLU A 132 -0.34 -22.57 0.88
N HIS A 133 0.95 -22.27 0.69
CA HIS A 133 1.58 -21.11 1.30
C HIS A 133 1.32 -19.88 0.43
N ARG A 134 0.70 -18.86 1.02
CA ARG A 134 0.53 -17.52 0.45
C ARG A 134 1.29 -16.52 1.31
N ASP A 135 1.95 -15.60 0.63
CA ASP A 135 2.65 -14.48 1.23
C ASP A 135 1.76 -13.24 1.09
N TYR A 136 1.67 -12.45 2.15
CA TYR A 136 0.79 -11.28 2.23
C TYR A 136 1.63 -10.04 2.51
N TYR A 137 1.33 -8.96 1.80
CA TYR A 137 2.08 -7.71 1.90
C TYR A 137 1.18 -6.48 1.84
N VAL A 138 1.68 -5.39 2.44
CA VAL A 138 1.15 -4.04 2.27
C VAL A 138 2.29 -3.13 1.80
N VAL A 139 2.01 -2.32 0.77
CA VAL A 139 2.95 -1.30 0.31
C VAL A 139 2.99 -0.17 1.34
N GLY A 140 4.14 0.06 1.96
CA GLY A 140 4.42 1.21 2.80
C GLY A 140 5.00 2.39 2.01
N PRO A 141 5.27 3.53 2.67
CA PRO A 141 5.87 4.71 2.04
C PRO A 141 7.31 4.48 1.54
N ASP A 142 8.00 3.49 2.08
CA ASP A 142 9.41 3.20 1.78
C ASP A 142 9.62 1.84 1.07
N GLY A 143 8.54 1.15 0.70
CA GLY A 143 8.61 -0.15 0.03
C GLY A 143 7.61 -1.17 0.57
N LEU A 144 7.88 -2.46 0.33
CA LEU A 144 6.97 -3.54 0.67
C LEU A 144 7.18 -4.02 2.11
N ARG A 145 6.09 -4.22 2.87
CA ARG A 145 6.11 -4.81 4.22
C ARG A 145 5.30 -6.10 4.23
N GLU A 146 5.81 -7.14 4.90
CA GLU A 146 5.03 -8.36 5.19
C GLU A 146 3.83 -8.06 6.11
N ALA A 147 2.72 -8.72 5.83
CA ALA A 147 1.44 -8.52 6.49
C ALA A 147 0.78 -9.86 6.80
N SER A 148 -0.22 -9.83 7.68
CA SER A 148 -1.04 -11.01 7.93
C SER A 148 -2.10 -11.20 6.84
N GLN A 149 -2.63 -12.41 6.72
CA GLN A 149 -3.78 -12.68 5.84
C GLN A 149 -4.99 -11.81 6.20
N GLY A 150 -5.30 -11.65 7.50
CA GLY A 150 -6.44 -10.84 7.95
C GLY A 150 -6.29 -9.37 7.57
N GLU A 151 -5.08 -8.82 7.69
CA GLU A 151 -4.77 -7.45 7.28
C GLU A 151 -4.97 -7.23 5.77
N VAL A 152 -4.52 -8.18 4.93
CA VAL A 152 -4.63 -8.06 3.47
C VAL A 152 -6.05 -8.36 2.97
N LEU A 153 -6.73 -9.34 3.55
CA LEU A 153 -8.04 -9.79 3.07
C LEU A 153 -9.23 -9.15 3.80
N GLY A 154 -8.98 -8.39 4.87
CA GLY A 154 -10.05 -7.79 5.69
C GLY A 154 -10.88 -8.83 6.44
N LEU A 155 -10.23 -9.91 6.92
CA LEU A 155 -10.83 -11.03 7.64
C LEU A 155 -10.62 -10.91 9.15
#